data_AF-A0A3L7NAZ9-F1
#
_entry.id   AF-A0A3L7NAZ9-F1
#
_cell.length_a   1.000
_cell.length_b   1.000
_cell.length_c   1.000
_cell.angle_alpha   90.00
_cell.angle_beta   90.00
_cell.angle_gamma   90.00
#
_symmetry.space_group_name_H-M   'P 1'
#
loop_
_entity.id
_entity.type
_entity.pdbx_description
1 polymer ?
#
loop_
_entity_poly.entity_id
_entity_poly.type
_entity_poly.pdbx_seq_one_letter_code
_entity_poly.pdbx_strand_id
1 'polypeptide(L)'
;MMNMLFSRFLGLVAFVGFLLTTGFASATTWYVDNLRGNNTYDGRSPEFLGGSPGTGPVSTIRLAIDRSGPCDTIVIVPGSGPYYEEIAIGASRHWGTTLEPFTILGNGAVVSGDAPVPPAAWEWVADDVFRFFPPRLSGSLLLLDGEIVPCGEAEGSNEIRALKVGQWSQFGGWIHMRSDSKQKLASLPLRVTSLRSGLSLVGARFVRVEDLSFEGFSIDGVAVIDSFNFELSGVQCRHCARAGMSIAGASTGVLSSCSSSANGRFNLLVDTPARVVQSRMSVDDDGVLRSDLQNVPWTLLESAFPLPRNGFRASAGMGAPYIPRDANCFEGDR
;
A
#
# COMPACT_ATOMS: atom_id res chain seq x y z
N MET A 1 -0.06 -60.37 -31.51
CA MET A 1 -1.14 -59.53 -30.94
C MET A 1 -0.96 -59.25 -29.44
N MET A 2 -0.43 -60.18 -28.64
CA MET A 2 -0.31 -60.02 -27.18
C MET A 2 0.69 -58.94 -26.70
N ASN A 3 1.77 -58.67 -27.45
CA ASN A 3 2.77 -57.65 -27.09
C ASN A 3 2.29 -56.19 -27.26
N MET A 4 1.27 -55.93 -28.10
CA MET A 4 0.74 -54.57 -28.28
C MET A 4 -0.25 -54.15 -27.18
N LEU A 5 -0.91 -55.11 -26.52
CA LEU A 5 -1.82 -54.85 -25.40
C LEU A 5 -1.06 -54.52 -24.10
N PHE A 6 0.07 -55.19 -23.86
CA PHE A 6 0.90 -54.95 -22.66
C PHE A 6 1.58 -53.57 -22.66
N SER A 7 2.03 -53.09 -23.83
CA SER A 7 2.67 -51.78 -23.97
C SER A 7 1.71 -50.60 -23.74
N ARG A 8 0.44 -50.73 -24.15
CA ARG A 8 -0.59 -49.71 -23.93
C ARG A 8 -1.05 -49.63 -22.47
N PHE A 9 -1.08 -50.76 -21.76
CA PHE A 9 -1.42 -50.79 -20.34
C PHE A 9 -0.32 -50.17 -19.47
N LEU A 10 0.95 -50.42 -19.79
CA LEU A 10 2.09 -49.85 -19.06
C LEU A 10 2.16 -48.31 -19.21
N GLY A 11 1.87 -47.78 -20.40
CA GLY A 11 1.82 -46.34 -20.65
C GLY A 11 0.70 -45.62 -19.90
N LEU A 12 -0.48 -46.26 -19.77
CA LEU A 12 -1.61 -45.71 -19.02
C LEU A 12 -1.32 -45.65 -17.52
N VAL A 13 -0.68 -46.68 -16.95
CA VAL A 13 -0.30 -46.70 -15.52
C VAL A 13 0.79 -45.65 -15.23
N ALA A 14 1.75 -45.45 -16.12
CA ALA A 14 2.77 -44.39 -15.96
C ALA A 14 2.16 -42.99 -16.04
N PHE A 15 1.17 -42.77 -16.91
CA PHE A 15 0.46 -41.50 -17.04
C PHE A 15 -0.44 -41.19 -15.83
N VAL A 16 -1.15 -42.19 -15.30
CA VAL A 16 -1.95 -42.05 -14.07
C VAL A 16 -1.06 -41.87 -12.84
N GLY A 17 0.10 -42.54 -12.77
CA GLY A 17 1.11 -42.32 -11.72
C GLY A 17 1.69 -40.91 -11.75
N PHE A 18 1.96 -40.35 -12.93
CA PHE A 18 2.44 -38.97 -13.09
C PHE A 18 1.39 -37.92 -12.71
N LEU A 19 0.11 -38.20 -12.99
CA LEU A 19 -1.03 -37.35 -12.60
C LEU A 19 -1.32 -37.37 -11.09
N LEU A 20 -0.91 -38.41 -10.36
CA LEU A 20 -1.08 -38.50 -8.90
C LEU A 20 0.09 -37.89 -8.11
N THR A 21 1.18 -37.53 -8.79
CA THR A 21 2.34 -36.84 -8.18
C THR A 21 2.32 -35.32 -8.33
N THR A 22 1.23 -34.73 -8.83
CA THR A 22 0.98 -33.29 -8.62
C THR A 22 0.72 -33.08 -7.12
N GLY A 23 1.81 -32.99 -6.35
CA GLY A 23 1.77 -32.62 -4.96
C GLY A 23 1.02 -31.30 -4.85
N PHE A 24 -0.06 -31.30 -4.08
CA PHE A 24 -0.62 -30.06 -3.55
C PHE A 24 0.55 -29.35 -2.87
N ALA A 25 1.05 -28.28 -3.51
CA ALA A 25 2.03 -27.44 -2.88
C ALA A 25 1.35 -26.88 -1.62
N SER A 26 1.76 -27.37 -0.46
CA SER A 26 1.18 -26.93 0.81
C SER A 26 1.44 -25.44 0.92
N ALA A 27 0.37 -24.66 0.94
CA ALA A 27 0.43 -23.26 1.35
C ALA A 27 1.18 -23.18 2.67
N THR A 28 2.17 -22.30 2.75
CA THR A 28 2.98 -22.12 3.95
C THR A 28 2.75 -20.75 4.57
N THR A 29 2.81 -20.71 5.89
CA THR A 29 2.72 -19.47 6.66
C THR A 29 4.12 -18.88 6.89
N TRP A 30 4.23 -17.57 6.72
CA TRP A 30 5.40 -16.75 6.98
C TRP A 30 5.09 -15.75 8.08
N TYR A 31 5.94 -15.63 9.09
CA TYR A 31 5.77 -14.69 10.19
C TYR A 31 6.76 -13.54 10.09
N VAL A 32 6.27 -12.31 10.26
CA VAL A 32 7.04 -11.07 10.20
C VAL A 32 6.88 -10.29 11.50
N ASP A 33 7.99 -9.89 12.11
CA ASP A 33 8.03 -9.06 13.32
C ASP A 33 9.24 -8.12 13.26
N ASN A 34 9.03 -6.80 13.08
CA ASN A 34 10.11 -5.81 12.98
C ASN A 34 10.89 -5.57 14.29
N LEU A 35 10.36 -6.02 15.45
CA LEU A 35 11.00 -5.85 16.74
C LEU A 35 11.79 -7.08 17.18
N ARG A 36 11.25 -8.28 16.95
CA ARG A 36 11.80 -9.55 17.44
C ARG A 36 12.32 -10.46 16.33
N GLY A 37 11.96 -10.17 15.08
CA GLY A 37 12.36 -10.96 13.93
C GLY A 37 13.82 -10.78 13.57
N ASN A 38 14.34 -11.73 12.80
CA ASN A 38 15.65 -11.64 12.20
C ASN A 38 15.60 -12.23 10.80
N ASN A 39 16.10 -11.51 9.80
CA ASN A 39 16.13 -11.96 8.42
C ASN A 39 17.02 -13.20 8.17
N THR A 40 17.83 -13.61 9.14
CA THR A 40 18.53 -14.91 9.12
C THR A 40 17.64 -16.08 9.54
N TYR A 41 16.48 -15.83 10.17
CA TYR A 41 15.55 -16.89 10.57
C TYR A 41 14.79 -17.44 9.36
N ASP A 42 14.20 -18.62 9.55
CA ASP A 42 13.44 -19.32 8.51
C ASP A 42 12.06 -18.69 8.21
N GLY A 43 11.53 -17.84 9.09
CA GLY A 43 10.21 -17.21 8.95
C GLY A 43 9.05 -18.16 9.24
N ARG A 44 9.29 -19.38 9.75
CA ARG A 44 8.29 -20.45 9.87
C ARG A 44 7.63 -20.55 11.25
N SER A 45 8.08 -19.74 12.20
CA SER A 45 7.53 -19.70 13.56
C SER A 45 7.23 -18.25 13.96
N PRO A 46 6.11 -18.00 14.66
CA PRO A 46 5.79 -16.67 15.19
C PRO A 46 6.75 -16.22 16.30
N GLU A 47 7.42 -17.17 16.97
CA GLU A 47 8.36 -16.92 18.06
C GLU A 47 9.73 -17.53 17.74
N PHE A 48 10.78 -16.98 18.35
CA PHE A 48 12.12 -17.55 18.25
C PHE A 48 12.21 -18.83 19.08
N LEU A 49 12.49 -19.96 18.42
CA LEU A 49 12.57 -21.29 19.04
C LEU A 49 14.01 -21.77 19.29
N GLY A 50 15.02 -20.95 19.00
CA GLY A 50 16.43 -21.36 19.04
C GLY A 50 16.91 -22.03 17.75
N GLY A 51 18.15 -22.54 17.75
CA GLY A 51 18.79 -23.22 16.61
C GLY A 51 19.70 -22.33 15.76
N SER A 52 20.41 -22.96 14.81
CA SER A 52 21.27 -22.30 13.81
C SER A 52 21.05 -22.91 12.42
N PRO A 53 20.56 -22.15 11.42
CA PRO A 53 19.97 -20.81 11.58
C PRO A 53 18.72 -20.89 12.48
N GLY A 54 18.46 -19.85 13.28
CA GLY A 54 17.35 -19.85 14.21
C GLY A 54 15.99 -20.02 13.54
N THR A 55 15.06 -20.72 14.19
CA THR A 55 13.66 -20.77 13.75
C THR A 55 12.89 -19.64 14.43
N GLY A 56 12.20 -18.81 13.65
CA GLY A 56 11.52 -17.61 14.15
C GLY A 56 11.06 -16.66 13.04
N PRO A 57 10.44 -15.53 13.39
CA PRO A 57 9.90 -14.60 12.40
C PRO A 57 11.01 -13.85 11.67
N VAL A 58 10.80 -13.51 10.40
CA VAL A 58 11.70 -12.59 9.69
C VAL A 58 11.44 -11.15 10.15
N SER A 59 12.42 -10.26 10.02
CA SER A 59 12.28 -8.87 10.47
C SER A 59 11.59 -7.95 9.46
N THR A 60 11.55 -8.35 8.18
CA THR A 60 11.05 -7.50 7.08
C THR A 60 9.97 -8.19 6.27
N ILE A 61 8.95 -7.44 5.86
CA ILE A 61 7.84 -7.92 5.02
C ILE A 61 8.39 -8.36 3.65
N ARG A 62 9.34 -7.58 3.10
CA ARG A 62 9.98 -7.89 1.81
C ARG A 62 10.61 -9.27 1.78
N LEU A 63 11.30 -9.68 2.84
CA LEU A 63 11.92 -11.00 2.89
C LEU A 63 10.89 -12.13 2.91
N ALA A 64 9.77 -11.97 3.64
CA ALA A 64 8.69 -12.95 3.63
C ALA A 64 8.08 -13.09 2.23
N ILE A 65 7.90 -11.97 1.50
CA ILE A 65 7.44 -11.96 0.12
C ILE A 65 8.44 -12.62 -0.83
N ASP A 66 9.72 -12.31 -0.70
CA ASP A 66 10.77 -12.87 -1.56
C ASP A 66 10.86 -14.40 -1.45
N ARG A 67 10.55 -14.93 -0.26
CA ARG A 67 10.59 -16.38 0.02
C ARG A 67 9.25 -17.09 -0.16
N SER A 68 8.14 -16.36 -0.20
CA SER A 68 6.83 -16.96 -0.35
C SER A 68 6.57 -17.50 -1.75
N GLY A 69 5.72 -18.52 -1.81
CA GLY A 69 5.23 -19.14 -3.03
C GLY A 69 3.74 -18.87 -3.26
N PRO A 70 3.15 -19.52 -4.26
CA PRO A 70 1.72 -19.46 -4.52
C PRO A 70 0.90 -19.94 -3.31
N CYS A 71 -0.26 -19.34 -3.10
CA CYS A 71 -1.20 -19.66 -2.00
C CYS A 71 -0.65 -19.48 -0.58
N ASP A 72 0.60 -19.01 -0.40
CA ASP A 72 1.18 -18.78 0.92
C ASP A 72 0.44 -17.67 1.69
N THR A 73 0.60 -17.69 3.02
CA THR A 73 0.10 -16.66 3.92
C THR A 73 1.25 -15.95 4.61
N ILE A 74 1.23 -14.62 4.65
CA ILE A 74 2.16 -13.79 5.41
C ILE A 74 1.39 -13.19 6.59
N VAL A 75 1.86 -13.42 7.80
CA VAL A 75 1.31 -12.90 9.05
C VAL A 75 2.26 -11.84 9.60
N ILE A 76 1.79 -10.60 9.65
CA ILE A 76 2.55 -9.46 10.14
C ILE A 76 2.14 -9.20 11.59
N VAL A 77 3.12 -9.13 12.48
CA VAL A 77 2.91 -8.73 13.88
C VAL A 77 2.87 -7.20 13.96
N PRO A 78 1.84 -6.59 14.57
CA PRO A 78 1.83 -5.15 14.78
C PRO A 78 2.97 -4.75 15.74
N GLY A 79 3.90 -3.94 15.26
CA GLY A 79 5.00 -3.41 16.05
C GLY A 79 4.61 -2.19 16.89
N SER A 80 5.54 -1.72 17.73
CA SER A 80 5.40 -0.42 18.42
C SER A 80 5.62 0.79 17.49
N GLY A 81 5.96 0.55 16.23
CA GLY A 81 6.16 1.54 15.19
C GLY A 81 6.04 0.93 13.79
N PRO A 82 6.09 1.77 12.73
CA PRO A 82 5.83 1.32 11.36
C PRO A 82 6.89 0.37 10.81
N TYR A 83 6.47 -0.41 9.82
CA TYR A 83 7.36 -1.07 8.86
C TYR A 83 7.72 -0.06 7.77
N TYR A 84 8.99 0.34 7.68
CA TYR A 84 9.47 1.28 6.65
C TYR A 84 9.87 0.54 5.37
N GLU A 85 8.87 0.08 4.62
CA GLU A 85 9.07 -0.80 3.45
C GLU A 85 8.09 -0.48 2.31
N GLU A 86 8.43 -0.95 1.10
CA GLU A 86 7.49 -1.05 -0.03
C GLU A 86 7.11 -2.52 -0.23
N ILE A 87 5.82 -2.80 -0.43
CA ILE A 87 5.29 -4.12 -0.68
C ILE A 87 4.97 -4.23 -2.18
N ALA A 88 5.59 -5.18 -2.87
CA ALA A 88 5.34 -5.43 -4.29
C ALA A 88 4.96 -6.90 -4.51
N ILE A 89 3.77 -7.12 -5.06
CA ILE A 89 3.18 -8.44 -5.33
C ILE A 89 2.95 -8.54 -6.84
N GLY A 90 3.62 -9.52 -7.47
CA GLY A 90 3.67 -9.67 -8.92
C GLY A 90 3.16 -11.03 -9.41
N ALA A 91 2.65 -11.03 -10.64
CA ALA A 91 2.02 -12.19 -11.32
C ALA A 91 2.84 -13.49 -11.35
N SER A 92 4.18 -13.42 -11.29
CA SER A 92 5.05 -14.58 -11.56
C SER A 92 5.20 -15.53 -10.37
N ARG A 93 4.99 -15.06 -9.14
CA ARG A 93 5.29 -15.82 -7.91
C ARG A 93 4.17 -15.78 -6.88
N HIS A 94 3.47 -14.66 -6.78
CA HIS A 94 2.52 -14.40 -5.71
C HIS A 94 1.10 -14.42 -6.27
N TRP A 95 0.59 -15.63 -6.46
CA TRP A 95 -0.77 -15.87 -6.92
C TRP A 95 -1.43 -16.93 -6.05
N GLY A 96 -2.75 -16.85 -5.94
CA GLY A 96 -3.55 -17.87 -5.28
C GLY A 96 -4.58 -18.50 -6.22
N THR A 97 -5.51 -19.22 -5.64
CA THR A 97 -6.69 -19.75 -6.31
C THR A 97 -7.95 -19.22 -5.64
N THR A 98 -9.11 -19.49 -6.23
CA THR A 98 -10.40 -19.16 -5.61
C THR A 98 -10.58 -19.79 -4.22
N LEU A 99 -9.96 -20.93 -3.96
CA LEU A 99 -10.06 -21.64 -2.68
C LEU A 99 -8.92 -21.29 -1.71
N GLU A 100 -7.76 -20.94 -2.25
CA GLU A 100 -6.53 -20.68 -1.49
C GLU A 100 -5.84 -19.42 -2.03
N PRO A 101 -6.28 -18.23 -1.61
CA PRO A 101 -5.65 -16.98 -2.04
C PRO A 101 -4.24 -16.83 -1.45
N PHE A 102 -3.36 -16.13 -2.15
CA PHE A 102 -2.14 -15.61 -1.53
C PHE A 102 -2.52 -14.50 -0.57
N THR A 103 -2.19 -14.65 0.70
CA THR A 103 -2.80 -13.84 1.77
C THR A 103 -1.75 -13.05 2.55
N ILE A 104 -2.01 -11.77 2.80
CA ILE A 104 -1.27 -10.93 3.75
C ILE A 104 -2.22 -10.53 4.87
N LEU A 105 -1.93 -11.01 6.08
CA LEU A 105 -2.64 -10.67 7.32
C LEU A 105 -1.84 -9.61 8.07
N GLY A 106 -2.29 -8.36 7.98
CA GLY A 106 -1.64 -7.20 8.57
C GLY A 106 -1.80 -7.08 10.08
N ASN A 107 -2.89 -7.61 10.66
CA ASN A 107 -3.20 -7.57 12.10
C ASN A 107 -3.09 -6.17 12.73
N GLY A 108 -3.43 -5.12 11.98
CA GLY A 108 -3.33 -3.73 12.41
C GLY A 108 -1.92 -3.12 12.31
N ALA A 109 -0.99 -3.77 11.63
CA ALA A 109 0.34 -3.20 11.38
C ALA A 109 0.26 -1.96 10.46
N VAL A 110 1.23 -1.07 10.63
CA VAL A 110 1.39 0.14 9.82
C VAL A 110 2.63 -0.01 8.95
N VAL A 111 2.49 0.26 7.65
CA VAL A 111 3.59 0.36 6.68
C VAL A 111 3.74 1.83 6.30
N SER A 112 4.93 2.39 6.48
CA SER A 112 5.20 3.80 6.23
C SER A 112 6.24 4.00 5.14
N GLY A 113 5.95 4.95 4.24
CA GLY A 113 6.81 5.38 3.15
C GLY A 113 7.70 6.58 3.48
N ASP A 114 7.60 7.13 4.69
CA ASP A 114 8.31 8.35 5.05
C ASP A 114 9.71 8.10 5.62
N ALA A 115 10.53 9.14 5.65
CA ALA A 115 11.86 9.12 6.24
C ALA A 115 12.08 10.38 7.10
N PRO A 116 12.86 10.29 8.18
CA PRO A 116 13.22 11.46 8.96
C PRO A 116 14.02 12.45 8.10
N VAL A 117 13.76 13.75 8.25
CA VAL A 117 14.58 14.80 7.64
C VAL A 117 15.76 15.07 8.58
N PRO A 118 17.01 14.77 8.19
CA PRO A 118 18.16 14.98 9.08
C PRO A 118 18.32 16.46 9.42
N PRO A 119 18.60 16.83 10.68
CA PRO A 119 18.83 18.23 11.07
C PRO A 119 19.92 18.92 10.24
N ALA A 120 20.94 18.16 9.83
CA ALA A 120 22.05 18.63 9.01
C ALA A 120 21.69 18.85 7.53
N ALA A 121 20.55 18.35 7.04
CA ALA A 121 20.13 18.50 5.66
C ALA A 121 19.62 19.93 5.34
N TRP A 122 19.31 20.72 6.37
CA TRP A 122 18.78 22.06 6.21
C TRP A 122 19.87 23.10 5.90
N GLU A 123 19.71 23.77 4.76
CA GLU A 123 20.49 24.91 4.30
C GLU A 123 19.73 26.21 4.51
N TRP A 124 20.42 27.26 4.92
CA TRP A 124 19.83 28.60 4.97
C TRP A 124 19.77 29.20 3.57
N VAL A 125 18.65 29.86 3.22
CA VAL A 125 18.46 30.50 1.90
C VAL A 125 18.46 32.01 2.03
N ALA A 126 17.48 32.55 2.76
CA ALA A 126 17.29 33.97 3.01
C ALA A 126 16.31 34.15 4.16
N ASP A 127 16.45 35.23 4.93
CA ASP A 127 15.63 35.51 6.11
C ASP A 127 15.56 34.27 7.02
N ASP A 128 14.35 33.88 7.44
CA ASP A 128 14.07 32.68 8.24
C ASP A 128 13.65 31.46 7.40
N VAL A 129 14.04 31.44 6.12
CA VAL A 129 13.74 30.34 5.20
C VAL A 129 14.94 29.40 5.07
N PHE A 130 14.65 28.13 5.26
CA PHE A 130 15.58 27.03 5.10
C PHE A 130 15.10 26.09 4.01
N ARG A 131 16.03 25.36 3.39
CA ARG A 131 15.69 24.34 2.40
C ARG A 131 16.44 23.04 2.61
N PHE A 132 15.91 21.95 2.08
CA PHE A 132 16.65 20.71 1.89
C PHE A 132 16.21 20.03 0.60
N PHE A 133 17.05 19.13 0.10
CA PHE A 133 16.74 18.36 -1.09
C PHE A 133 16.04 17.05 -0.68
N PRO A 134 14.78 16.82 -1.09
CA PRO A 134 14.05 15.62 -0.70
C PRO A 134 14.64 14.37 -1.36
N PRO A 135 14.46 13.18 -0.76
CA PRO A 135 14.89 11.92 -1.38
C PRO A 135 14.20 11.65 -2.73
N ARG A 136 13.00 12.21 -2.94
CA ARG A 136 12.26 12.15 -4.20
C ARG A 136 11.75 13.53 -4.60
N LEU A 137 11.91 13.84 -5.89
CA LEU A 137 11.49 15.12 -6.46
C LEU A 137 9.98 15.27 -6.60
N SER A 138 9.24 14.17 -6.79
CA SER A 138 7.79 14.22 -6.99
C SER A 138 7.04 13.71 -5.77
N GLY A 139 5.92 14.35 -5.44
CA GLY A 139 5.01 13.87 -4.38
C GLY A 139 5.63 13.94 -3.00
N SER A 140 6.38 15.00 -2.72
CA SER A 140 6.85 15.29 -1.37
C SER A 140 5.68 15.75 -0.50
N LEU A 141 5.47 15.10 0.65
CA LEU A 141 4.72 15.68 1.76
C LEU A 141 5.65 15.82 2.94
N LEU A 142 5.58 16.97 3.62
CA LEU A 142 6.28 17.19 4.88
C LEU A 142 5.35 16.85 6.04
N LEU A 143 5.85 16.07 6.99
CA LEU A 143 5.11 15.58 8.15
C LEU A 143 5.76 16.06 9.44
N LEU A 144 4.96 16.47 10.41
CA LEU A 144 5.38 16.82 11.77
C LEU A 144 4.51 16.04 12.75
N ASP A 145 5.14 15.25 13.63
CA ASP A 145 4.44 14.40 14.61
C ASP A 145 3.38 13.48 13.97
N GLY A 146 3.61 13.05 12.73
CA GLY A 146 2.71 12.17 11.97
C GLY A 146 1.64 12.89 11.16
N GLU A 147 1.53 14.22 11.25
CA GLU A 147 0.52 15.04 10.57
C GLU A 147 1.13 15.85 9.42
N ILE A 148 0.34 16.12 8.37
CA ILE A 148 0.79 16.93 7.23
C ILE A 148 1.03 18.37 7.68
N VAL A 149 2.24 18.87 7.40
CA VAL A 149 2.57 20.28 7.58
C VAL A 149 1.86 21.11 6.48
N PRO A 150 1.25 22.26 6.80
CA PRO A 150 0.57 23.08 5.79
C PRO A 150 1.50 23.54 4.64
N CYS A 151 1.12 23.25 3.39
CA CYS A 151 1.76 23.87 2.21
C CYS A 151 1.40 25.37 2.17
N GLY A 152 2.37 26.22 1.87
CA GLY A 152 2.18 27.64 1.57
C GLY A 152 2.17 27.88 0.05
N GLU A 153 1.50 28.93 -0.37
CA GLU A 153 1.46 29.37 -1.77
C GLU A 153 2.78 30.08 -2.09
N ALA A 154 3.75 29.34 -2.64
CA ALA A 154 5.00 29.90 -3.13
C ALA A 154 5.53 29.06 -4.31
N GLU A 155 5.35 29.54 -5.52
CA GLU A 155 5.71 28.87 -6.78
C GLU A 155 6.98 29.47 -7.41
N GLY A 156 7.48 30.59 -6.86
CA GLY A 156 8.67 31.28 -7.34
C GLY A 156 9.72 31.60 -6.28
N SER A 157 10.96 31.84 -6.72
CA SER A 157 12.08 32.20 -5.85
C SER A 157 11.83 33.43 -4.96
N ASN A 158 11.07 34.41 -5.45
CA ASN A 158 10.68 35.60 -4.68
C ASN A 158 9.55 35.30 -3.68
N GLU A 159 8.67 34.35 -4.00
CA GLU A 159 7.47 34.01 -3.21
C GLU A 159 7.80 33.12 -2.03
N ILE A 160 8.90 32.35 -2.09
CA ILE A 160 9.40 31.54 -0.98
C ILE A 160 9.64 32.40 0.29
N ARG A 161 9.97 33.69 0.11
CA ARG A 161 10.13 34.63 1.23
C ARG A 161 8.80 35.08 1.85
N ALA A 162 7.67 34.78 1.21
CA ALA A 162 6.33 35.05 1.72
C ALA A 162 5.76 33.90 2.56
N LEU A 163 6.41 32.73 2.61
CA LEU A 163 6.01 31.62 3.49
C LEU A 163 5.82 32.12 4.92
N LYS A 164 4.75 31.68 5.61
CA LYS A 164 4.57 31.94 7.04
C LYS A 164 5.39 30.92 7.84
N VAL A 165 5.73 31.27 9.09
CA VAL A 165 6.38 30.33 10.01
C VAL A 165 5.56 29.05 10.10
N GLY A 166 6.23 27.90 9.94
CA GLY A 166 5.58 26.58 9.95
C GLY A 166 4.97 26.16 8.62
N GLN A 167 4.99 27.00 7.58
CA GLN A 167 4.61 26.60 6.23
C GLN A 167 5.83 26.14 5.42
N TRP A 168 5.56 25.28 4.46
CA TRP A 168 6.54 24.82 3.48
C TRP A 168 6.03 24.96 2.05
N SER A 169 6.94 25.01 1.08
CA SER A 169 6.60 24.86 -0.34
C SER A 169 7.73 24.14 -1.08
N GLN A 170 7.42 23.53 -2.21
CA GLN A 170 8.40 22.91 -3.10
C GLN A 170 8.70 23.83 -4.29
N PHE A 171 9.97 24.14 -4.51
CA PHE A 171 10.40 24.96 -5.66
C PHE A 171 11.79 24.55 -6.13
N GLY A 172 11.98 24.44 -7.45
CA GLY A 172 13.26 24.07 -8.06
C GLY A 172 13.80 22.71 -7.59
N GLY A 173 12.91 21.79 -7.22
CA GLY A 173 13.26 20.47 -6.65
C GLY A 173 13.63 20.48 -5.16
N TRP A 174 13.61 21.63 -4.49
CA TRP A 174 13.90 21.75 -3.06
C TRP A 174 12.62 21.95 -2.26
N ILE A 175 12.59 21.42 -1.04
CA ILE A 175 11.58 21.78 -0.04
C ILE A 175 12.11 22.99 0.73
N HIS A 176 11.33 24.06 0.74
CA HIS A 176 11.60 25.28 1.51
C HIS A 176 10.63 25.36 2.68
N MET A 177 11.11 25.72 3.85
CA MET A 177 10.28 25.89 5.04
C MET A 177 10.73 27.14 5.80
N ARG A 178 9.77 27.95 6.24
CA ARG A 178 10.05 29.05 7.16
C ARG A 178 9.94 28.57 8.61
N SER A 179 10.94 28.90 9.42
CA SER A 179 10.97 28.59 10.86
C SER A 179 11.63 29.72 11.62
N ASP A 180 11.19 30.00 12.85
CA ASP A 180 11.73 31.10 13.68
C ASP A 180 13.25 31.05 13.88
N SER A 181 13.85 29.87 13.75
CA SER A 181 15.31 29.73 13.67
C SER A 181 15.70 28.37 13.10
N LYS A 182 16.95 28.27 12.62
CA LYS A 182 17.55 26.99 12.22
C LYS A 182 17.55 25.97 13.35
N GLN A 183 17.84 26.42 14.58
CA GLN A 183 17.89 25.54 15.77
C GLN A 183 16.52 24.95 16.09
N LYS A 184 15.46 25.78 16.01
CA LYS A 184 14.09 25.31 16.17
C LYS A 184 13.72 24.30 15.08
N LEU A 185 14.00 24.61 13.81
CA LEU A 185 13.73 23.70 12.70
C LEU A 185 14.47 22.35 12.85
N ALA A 186 15.74 22.40 13.21
CA ALA A 186 16.59 21.22 13.43
C ALA A 186 16.14 20.34 14.60
N SER A 187 15.35 20.88 15.53
CA SER A 187 14.79 20.14 16.67
C SER A 187 13.44 19.49 16.38
N LEU A 188 12.77 19.86 15.28
CA LEU A 188 11.48 19.29 14.93
C LEU A 188 11.66 17.85 14.41
N PRO A 189 10.80 16.90 14.82
CA PRO A 189 10.81 15.53 14.31
C PRO A 189 10.17 15.45 12.92
N LEU A 190 10.66 16.27 11.98
CA LEU A 190 10.13 16.33 10.63
C LEU A 190 10.43 15.04 9.87
N ARG A 191 9.45 14.59 9.10
CA ARG A 191 9.57 13.47 8.18
C ARG A 191 9.10 13.91 6.79
N VAL A 192 9.59 13.24 5.76
CA VAL A 192 9.21 13.49 4.37
C VAL A 192 8.90 12.19 3.67
N THR A 193 7.90 12.17 2.79
CA THR A 193 7.62 11.01 1.94
C THR A 193 8.86 10.63 1.12
N SER A 194 9.20 9.34 1.11
CA SER A 194 10.49 8.87 0.55
C SER A 194 10.35 7.63 -0.32
N LEU A 195 9.41 6.74 -0.01
CA LEU A 195 9.05 5.56 -0.78
C LEU A 195 7.85 5.89 -1.68
N ARG A 196 7.76 5.24 -2.84
CA ARG A 196 6.74 5.54 -3.86
C ARG A 196 5.36 5.05 -3.47
N SER A 197 5.25 3.77 -3.16
CA SER A 197 3.97 3.14 -2.91
C SER A 197 4.04 2.09 -1.81
N GLY A 198 2.97 2.01 -1.02
CA GLY A 198 2.89 1.07 0.09
C GLY A 198 2.69 -0.35 -0.39
N LEU A 199 1.58 -0.61 -1.06
CA LEU A 199 1.29 -1.88 -1.73
C LEU A 199 1.18 -1.68 -3.23
N SER A 200 1.93 -2.46 -4.00
CA SER A 200 1.80 -2.54 -5.46
C SER A 200 1.36 -3.95 -5.84
N LEU A 201 0.13 -4.09 -6.32
CA LEU A 201 -0.38 -5.31 -6.96
C LEU A 201 -0.30 -5.15 -8.48
N VAL A 202 0.60 -5.89 -9.12
CA VAL A 202 0.82 -5.77 -10.58
C VAL A 202 0.67 -7.13 -11.25
N GLY A 203 -0.40 -7.30 -12.04
CA GLY A 203 -0.73 -8.59 -12.65
C GLY A 203 -1.10 -9.66 -11.62
N ALA A 204 -1.37 -9.28 -10.37
CA ALA A 204 -1.60 -10.20 -9.27
C ALA A 204 -2.95 -10.92 -9.42
N ARG A 205 -3.05 -12.15 -8.90
CA ARG A 205 -4.26 -12.98 -9.03
C ARG A 205 -4.61 -13.65 -7.72
N PHE A 206 -5.87 -13.57 -7.31
CA PHE A 206 -6.38 -14.19 -6.08
C PHE A 206 -5.51 -13.81 -4.87
N VAL A 207 -5.32 -12.51 -4.69
CA VAL A 207 -4.54 -11.94 -3.59
C VAL A 207 -5.48 -11.32 -2.58
N ARG A 208 -5.28 -11.64 -1.30
CA ARG A 208 -6.02 -11.04 -0.20
C ARG A 208 -5.07 -10.27 0.71
N VAL A 209 -5.48 -9.06 1.10
CA VAL A 209 -4.79 -8.24 2.09
C VAL A 209 -5.80 -7.79 3.14
N GLU A 210 -5.51 -8.09 4.41
CA GLU A 210 -6.38 -7.82 5.55
C GLU A 210 -5.69 -6.94 6.59
N ASP A 211 -6.43 -5.97 7.16
CA ASP A 211 -6.06 -5.19 8.35
C ASP A 211 -4.64 -4.60 8.31
N LEU A 212 -4.32 -3.88 7.23
CA LEU A 212 -3.01 -3.26 7.02
C LEU A 212 -3.17 -1.76 6.71
N SER A 213 -2.39 -0.92 7.38
CA SER A 213 -2.40 0.53 7.17
C SER A 213 -1.18 0.98 6.37
N PHE A 214 -1.39 1.89 5.43
CA PHE A 214 -0.35 2.49 4.60
C PHE A 214 -0.31 4.00 4.79
N GLU A 215 0.86 4.56 5.06
CA GLU A 215 1.04 6.00 5.26
C GLU A 215 2.32 6.58 4.68
N GLY A 216 2.34 7.88 4.38
CA GLY A 216 3.58 8.59 4.09
C GLY A 216 4.24 8.23 2.75
N PHE A 217 3.47 7.80 1.74
CA PHE A 217 4.00 7.44 0.42
C PHE A 217 4.02 8.62 -0.55
N SER A 218 5.06 8.69 -1.39
CA SER A 218 5.26 9.78 -2.36
C SER A 218 4.38 9.66 -3.61
N ILE A 219 3.65 8.56 -3.77
CA ILE A 219 2.66 8.36 -4.83
C ILE A 219 1.38 7.83 -4.19
N ASP A 220 1.25 6.50 -4.05
CA ASP A 220 0.01 5.90 -3.58
C ASP A 220 0.19 4.98 -2.37
N GLY A 221 -0.74 4.96 -1.43
CA GLY A 221 -0.75 3.98 -0.35
C GLY A 221 -0.89 2.55 -0.90
N VAL A 222 -1.90 2.34 -1.75
CA VAL A 222 -2.13 1.09 -2.49
C VAL A 222 -2.29 1.40 -3.97
N ALA A 223 -1.57 0.68 -4.82
CA ALA A 223 -1.69 0.72 -6.27
C ALA A 223 -1.99 -0.68 -6.82
N VAL A 224 -3.08 -0.81 -7.56
CA VAL A 224 -3.53 -2.06 -8.19
C VAL A 224 -3.59 -1.87 -9.69
N ILE A 225 -2.80 -2.65 -10.44
CA ILE A 225 -2.65 -2.54 -11.88
C ILE A 225 -2.78 -3.93 -12.51
N ASP A 226 -3.67 -4.07 -13.49
CA ASP A 226 -3.94 -5.32 -14.23
C ASP A 226 -4.11 -6.57 -13.35
N SER A 227 -4.70 -6.41 -12.15
CA SER A 227 -4.81 -7.49 -11.16
C SER A 227 -6.23 -8.02 -11.03
N PHE A 228 -6.38 -9.33 -10.91
CA PHE A 228 -7.68 -10.02 -11.01
C PHE A 228 -8.03 -10.76 -9.72
N ASN A 229 -9.28 -10.62 -9.26
CA ASN A 229 -9.76 -11.19 -8.01
C ASN A 229 -8.88 -10.83 -6.81
N PHE A 230 -8.58 -9.56 -6.64
CA PHE A 230 -7.97 -9.08 -5.40
C PHE A 230 -9.04 -8.75 -4.36
N GLU A 231 -8.70 -8.92 -3.09
CA GLU A 231 -9.55 -8.58 -1.96
C GLU A 231 -8.75 -7.73 -0.97
N LEU A 232 -9.20 -6.50 -0.74
CA LEU A 232 -8.67 -5.63 0.31
C LEU A 232 -9.74 -5.53 1.41
N SER A 233 -9.38 -5.91 2.63
CA SER A 233 -10.26 -5.86 3.79
C SER A 233 -9.62 -5.10 4.94
N GLY A 234 -10.31 -4.13 5.54
CA GLY A 234 -9.76 -3.37 6.67
C GLY A 234 -8.52 -2.53 6.32
N VAL A 235 -8.23 -2.33 5.03
CA VAL A 235 -7.05 -1.59 4.58
C VAL A 235 -7.28 -0.10 4.73
N GLN A 236 -6.29 0.58 5.31
CA GLN A 236 -6.36 2.02 5.58
C GLN A 236 -5.23 2.74 4.86
N CYS A 237 -5.52 3.90 4.26
CA CYS A 237 -4.50 4.71 3.58
C CYS A 237 -4.59 6.17 4.01
N ARG A 238 -3.47 6.75 4.43
CA ARG A 238 -3.40 8.18 4.76
C ARG A 238 -2.10 8.83 4.34
N HIS A 239 -2.08 10.15 4.22
CA HIS A 239 -0.86 10.92 4.01
C HIS A 239 -0.04 10.43 2.80
N CYS A 240 -0.72 9.99 1.73
CA CYS A 240 -0.10 9.61 0.47
C CYS A 240 -0.20 10.77 -0.52
N ALA A 241 0.90 11.11 -1.20
CA ALA A 241 1.00 12.36 -1.96
C ALA A 241 0.09 12.45 -3.18
N ARG A 242 -0.27 11.32 -3.80
CA ARG A 242 -1.21 11.27 -4.91
C ARG A 242 -2.53 10.63 -4.51
N ALA A 243 -2.56 9.32 -4.27
CA ALA A 243 -3.78 8.62 -3.93
C ALA A 243 -3.64 7.77 -2.65
N GLY A 244 -4.68 7.67 -1.83
CA GLY A 244 -4.69 6.63 -0.81
C GLY A 244 -4.72 5.25 -1.47
N MET A 245 -5.70 5.01 -2.34
CA MET A 245 -5.79 3.80 -3.16
C MET A 245 -5.97 4.16 -4.64
N SER A 246 -5.22 3.52 -5.53
CA SER A 246 -5.38 3.62 -6.99
C SER A 246 -5.60 2.24 -7.61
N ILE A 247 -6.56 2.15 -8.52
CA ILE A 247 -6.97 0.89 -9.15
C ILE A 247 -7.15 1.16 -10.64
N ALA A 248 -6.30 0.57 -11.47
CA ALA A 248 -6.19 0.87 -12.89
C ALA A 248 -5.99 -0.41 -13.73
N GLY A 249 -6.02 -0.23 -15.05
CA GLY A 249 -5.91 -1.34 -16.01
C GLY A 249 -7.12 -2.26 -15.97
N ALA A 250 -6.97 -3.49 -16.44
CA ALA A 250 -8.03 -4.51 -16.46
C ALA A 250 -8.28 -5.15 -15.08
N SER A 251 -8.20 -4.36 -14.02
CA SER A 251 -8.25 -4.85 -12.64
C SER A 251 -9.68 -5.17 -12.19
N THR A 252 -9.85 -6.26 -11.43
CA THR A 252 -11.12 -6.63 -10.79
C THR A 252 -10.93 -7.09 -9.34
N GLY A 253 -11.75 -6.58 -8.42
CA GLY A 253 -11.63 -6.97 -7.01
C GLY A 253 -12.67 -6.36 -6.07
N VAL A 254 -12.48 -6.60 -4.78
CA VAL A 254 -13.38 -6.16 -3.70
C VAL A 254 -12.61 -5.30 -2.70
N LEU A 255 -13.20 -4.16 -2.35
CA LEU A 255 -12.79 -3.33 -1.22
C LEU A 255 -13.84 -3.47 -0.12
N SER A 256 -13.43 -3.91 1.06
CA SER A 256 -14.32 -4.15 2.19
C SER A 256 -13.79 -3.49 3.46
N SER A 257 -14.63 -2.73 4.17
CA SER A 257 -14.25 -2.07 5.43
C SER A 257 -12.94 -1.24 5.33
N CYS A 258 -12.66 -0.69 4.16
CA CYS A 258 -11.45 0.08 3.91
C CYS A 258 -11.67 1.57 4.21
N SER A 259 -10.61 2.28 4.59
CA SER A 259 -10.64 3.73 4.81
C SER A 259 -9.52 4.45 4.07
N SER A 260 -9.79 5.68 3.64
CA SER A 260 -8.79 6.51 2.99
C SER A 260 -9.03 7.98 3.27
N SER A 261 -8.04 8.67 3.84
CA SER A 261 -8.16 10.07 4.29
C SER A 261 -6.84 10.83 4.24
N ALA A 262 -6.92 12.17 4.23
CA ALA A 262 -5.76 13.07 4.26
C ALA A 262 -4.67 12.73 3.21
N ASN A 263 -5.09 12.35 1.99
CA ASN A 263 -4.20 12.12 0.86
C ASN A 263 -4.15 13.34 -0.06
N GLY A 264 -3.11 13.45 -0.87
CA GLY A 264 -2.83 14.68 -1.63
C GLY A 264 -3.86 15.00 -2.72
N ARG A 265 -4.11 14.07 -3.65
CA ARG A 265 -5.02 14.32 -4.79
C ARG A 265 -6.31 13.50 -4.74
N PHE A 266 -6.23 12.25 -4.31
CA PHE A 266 -7.37 11.34 -4.29
C PHE A 266 -7.34 10.47 -3.02
N ASN A 267 -8.50 10.20 -2.42
CA ASN A 267 -8.58 9.13 -1.42
C ASN A 267 -8.75 7.77 -2.12
N LEU A 268 -9.53 7.73 -3.20
CA LEU A 268 -9.68 6.56 -4.05
C LEU A 268 -9.74 6.99 -5.53
N LEU A 269 -8.83 6.44 -6.33
CA LEU A 269 -8.76 6.64 -7.78
C LEU A 269 -9.05 5.31 -8.49
N VAL A 270 -10.14 5.24 -9.26
CA VAL A 270 -10.46 4.07 -10.11
C VAL A 270 -10.42 4.50 -11.57
N ASP A 271 -9.43 4.00 -12.31
CA ASP A 271 -9.26 4.29 -13.73
C ASP A 271 -9.79 3.14 -14.60
N THR A 272 -10.48 3.49 -15.67
CA THR A 272 -11.07 2.50 -16.58
C THR A 272 -9.99 1.72 -17.33
N PRO A 273 -10.17 0.42 -17.61
CA PRO A 273 -11.40 -0.38 -17.47
C PRO A 273 -11.57 -1.12 -16.13
N ALA A 274 -10.97 -0.66 -15.03
CA ALA A 274 -11.04 -1.35 -13.75
C ALA A 274 -12.46 -1.44 -13.18
N ARG A 275 -12.72 -2.51 -12.41
CA ARG A 275 -14.03 -2.76 -11.77
C ARG A 275 -13.83 -3.20 -10.32
N VAL A 276 -14.45 -2.47 -9.40
CA VAL A 276 -14.38 -2.81 -7.97
C VAL A 276 -15.74 -2.80 -7.32
N VAL A 277 -15.95 -3.75 -6.41
CA VAL A 277 -17.10 -3.75 -5.51
C VAL A 277 -16.66 -3.15 -4.19
N GLN A 278 -17.37 -2.12 -3.74
CA GLN A 278 -17.10 -1.44 -2.49
C GLN A 278 -18.16 -1.80 -1.46
N SER A 279 -17.71 -2.15 -0.25
CA SER A 279 -18.59 -2.37 0.89
C SER A 279 -17.97 -1.75 2.14
N ARG A 280 -18.74 -0.92 2.86
CA ARG A 280 -18.29 -0.23 4.08
C ARG A 280 -16.99 0.58 3.89
N MET A 281 -16.87 1.28 2.76
CA MET A 281 -15.77 2.19 2.50
C MET A 281 -16.00 3.52 3.23
N SER A 282 -15.01 4.01 3.97
CA SER A 282 -14.99 5.38 4.50
C SER A 282 -14.00 6.21 3.68
N VAL A 283 -14.48 7.29 3.09
CA VAL A 283 -13.65 8.28 2.38
C VAL A 283 -14.01 9.62 2.98
N ASP A 284 -13.05 10.29 3.62
CA ASP A 284 -13.28 11.62 4.17
C ASP A 284 -13.47 12.64 3.02
N ASP A 285 -14.30 13.66 3.25
CA ASP A 285 -14.86 14.61 2.25
C ASP A 285 -13.83 15.39 1.41
N ASP A 286 -12.54 15.27 1.71
CA ASP A 286 -11.45 15.87 0.93
C ASP A 286 -11.12 15.10 -0.37
N GLY A 287 -11.70 13.90 -0.55
CA GLY A 287 -11.41 13.02 -1.68
C GLY A 287 -12.47 13.07 -2.78
N VAL A 288 -12.13 13.63 -3.94
CA VAL A 288 -12.95 13.45 -5.16
C VAL A 288 -12.98 11.97 -5.53
N LEU A 289 -14.13 11.31 -5.36
CA LEU A 289 -14.43 10.07 -6.07
C LEU A 289 -14.59 10.42 -7.56
N ARG A 290 -13.56 10.20 -8.38
CA ARG A 290 -13.76 10.03 -9.81
C ARG A 290 -14.14 8.58 -10.06
N SER A 291 -15.43 8.31 -10.04
CA SER A 291 -16.00 7.09 -10.58
C SER A 291 -16.73 7.43 -11.88
N ASP A 292 -16.22 6.98 -13.01
CA ASP A 292 -17.05 6.87 -14.24
C ASP A 292 -18.04 5.69 -14.15
N LEU A 293 -18.21 5.10 -12.96
CA LEU A 293 -19.10 3.99 -12.67
C LEU A 293 -20.47 4.49 -12.20
N GLN A 294 -21.33 4.85 -13.15
CA GLN A 294 -22.77 4.79 -12.89
C GLN A 294 -23.20 3.32 -12.82
N ASN A 295 -23.66 2.90 -11.64
CA ASN A 295 -24.57 1.77 -11.39
C ASN A 295 -24.26 0.44 -12.11
N VAL A 296 -23.48 -0.44 -11.46
CA VAL A 296 -23.58 -1.88 -11.74
C VAL A 296 -24.69 -2.46 -10.84
N PRO A 297 -25.78 -3.04 -11.39
CA PRO A 297 -26.86 -3.61 -10.59
C PRO A 297 -26.36 -4.75 -9.70
N TRP A 298 -26.72 -4.70 -8.41
CA TRP A 298 -26.41 -5.69 -7.38
C TRP A 298 -26.77 -7.14 -7.78
N THR A 299 -27.74 -7.32 -8.68
CA THR A 299 -28.23 -8.61 -9.14
C THR A 299 -27.24 -9.42 -9.99
N LEU A 300 -26.18 -8.81 -10.52
CA LEU A 300 -25.12 -9.52 -11.26
C LEU A 300 -24.00 -10.07 -10.35
N LEU A 301 -23.98 -9.75 -9.05
CA LEU A 301 -22.91 -10.12 -8.12
C LEU A 301 -23.22 -11.35 -7.25
N GLU A 302 -24.49 -11.64 -6.94
CA GLU A 302 -24.88 -12.82 -6.14
C GLU A 302 -24.52 -14.16 -6.82
N SER A 303 -24.36 -14.19 -8.14
CA SER A 303 -23.96 -15.40 -8.88
C SER A 303 -22.46 -15.68 -8.87
N ALA A 304 -21.63 -14.67 -8.55
CA ALA A 304 -20.17 -14.79 -8.53
C ALA A 304 -19.59 -14.95 -7.11
N PHE A 305 -20.28 -14.44 -6.07
CA PHE A 305 -19.80 -14.44 -4.69
C PHE A 305 -20.96 -14.56 -3.68
N PRO A 306 -21.25 -15.76 -3.12
CA PRO A 306 -22.26 -15.89 -2.07
C PRO A 306 -21.70 -15.41 -0.72
N LEU A 307 -22.16 -14.25 -0.24
CA LEU A 307 -21.93 -13.78 1.14
C LEU A 307 -23.14 -14.05 2.05
N PRO A 308 -22.96 -14.18 3.39
CA PRO A 308 -24.07 -14.37 4.33
C PRO A 308 -24.91 -13.09 4.48
N ARG A 309 -26.23 -13.21 4.36
CA ARG A 309 -27.20 -12.11 4.46
C ARG A 309 -27.33 -11.64 5.91
N ASN A 310 -27.01 -10.37 6.20
CA ASN A 310 -27.69 -9.59 7.25
C ASN A 310 -27.50 -8.07 7.09
N GLY A 311 -28.61 -7.38 6.81
CA GLY A 311 -29.01 -6.03 7.25
C GLY A 311 -28.09 -4.83 6.96
N PHE A 312 -28.44 -4.01 5.96
CA PHE A 312 -27.94 -2.64 5.80
C PHE A 312 -29.10 -1.63 5.67
N ARG A 313 -28.98 -0.48 6.36
CA ARG A 313 -29.74 0.76 6.14
C ARG A 313 -28.71 1.87 5.85
N ALA A 314 -28.95 2.70 4.85
CA ALA A 314 -28.16 3.89 4.55
C ALA A 314 -28.84 5.15 5.12
N SER A 315 -28.08 6.08 5.68
CA SER A 315 -28.49 7.45 5.97
C SER A 315 -27.53 8.42 5.31
N ALA A 316 -28.04 9.35 4.50
CA ALA A 316 -27.28 10.45 3.92
C ALA A 316 -27.51 11.72 4.76
N GLY A 317 -26.44 12.37 5.21
CA GLY A 317 -26.47 13.72 5.78
C GLY A 317 -25.69 14.67 4.87
N MET A 318 -26.32 15.76 4.45
CA MET A 318 -25.70 16.80 3.63
C MET A 318 -24.92 17.79 4.50
N GLY A 319 -23.60 17.87 4.30
CA GLY A 319 -22.76 19.00 4.69
C GLY A 319 -22.46 19.89 3.47
N ALA A 320 -22.15 21.17 3.70
CA ALA A 320 -21.96 22.17 2.64
C ALA A 320 -20.68 21.93 1.82
N PRO A 321 -20.64 22.31 0.52
CA PRO A 321 -19.50 22.05 -0.35
C PRO A 321 -18.30 22.96 -0.03
N TYR A 322 -17.14 22.37 0.23
CA TYR A 322 -15.83 23.03 0.27
C TYR A 322 -15.19 23.02 -1.12
N ILE A 323 -14.64 24.16 -1.54
CA ILE A 323 -13.94 24.33 -2.82
C ILE A 323 -12.51 23.81 -2.63
N PRO A 324 -11.97 22.96 -3.53
CA PRO A 324 -10.63 22.39 -3.38
C PRO A 324 -9.60 23.51 -3.25
N ARG A 325 -8.71 23.43 -2.24
CA ARG A 325 -7.44 24.16 -2.30
C ARG A 325 -6.58 23.44 -3.31
N ASP A 326 -6.32 24.13 -4.42
CA ASP A 326 -5.62 23.60 -5.57
C ASP A 326 -4.34 22.84 -5.18
N ALA A 327 -4.19 21.64 -5.74
CA ALA A 327 -3.03 20.76 -5.61
C ALA A 327 -1.80 21.30 -6.37
N ASN A 328 -1.60 22.61 -6.39
CA ASN A 328 -0.59 23.29 -7.21
C ASN A 328 0.83 23.16 -6.65
N CYS A 329 1.02 22.66 -5.42
CA CYS A 329 2.36 22.33 -4.91
C CYS A 329 3.02 21.13 -5.65
N PHE A 330 2.33 20.44 -6.57
CA PHE A 330 2.79 19.18 -7.19
C PHE A 330 3.14 19.24 -8.69
N GLU A 331 2.89 20.35 -9.39
CA GLU A 331 3.27 20.51 -10.80
C GLU A 331 4.53 21.37 -10.93
N GLY A 332 5.68 20.74 -10.71
CA GLY A 332 6.97 21.28 -11.15
C GLY A 332 7.26 20.80 -12.57
N ASP A 333 7.27 21.74 -13.52
CA ASP A 333 7.62 21.54 -14.93
C ASP A 333 8.94 20.77 -15.11
N ARG A 334 8.95 19.92 -16.14
CA ARG A 334 10.12 19.17 -16.64
C ARG A 334 11.18 20.09 -17.25
#